data_AF-A0AAD5TZ53-F1
#
_entry.id   AF-A0AAD5TZ53-F1
#
_cell.length_a   1.000
_cell.length_b   1.000
_cell.length_c   1.000
_cell.angle_alpha   90.00
_cell.angle_beta   90.00
_cell.angle_gamma   90.00
#
_symmetry.space_group_name_H-M   'P 1'
#
loop_
_entity.id
_entity.type
_entity.pdbx_description
1 polymer ?
#
loop_
_entity_poly.entity_id
_entity_poly.type
_entity_poly.pdbx_seq_one_letter_code
_entity_poly.pdbx_strand_id
1 'polypeptide(L)'
;MKKCSGSYIRACFIKSLYWICLSENGNTNWTLPVQDGLSGDLELQCLRLAIKELDLSILISGSPLLKFETHDLIHKLEQLIEKKEGLRSLNKNSVKNIFSELINKKIGNFDILKNKKNLKFPLQKEKIALSLEQFCFRVKMVEPVFIETFLKPIWNPKIFKIDNLLNKIGLDRTLTIEIGKQYTDEKNWTQKLMSFNEFLMKYMLPNENLKMEFKENSIFGNLQDSRTGYLAQYDLFEQIPALKEDFNIPDYCYCNDVSDQEEDDVLLNAWIGPEGTVSPLHTDPYHNIFTQVIGFKYIRLYHPNQSHLLYPFDSNSMLKNTSQVDILHPDLLSFPLFNKAKYVELTIGPGDMLYIPKGYWHFVKSLTPSFSISFWF
;
A
#
# COMPACT_ATOMS: atom_id res chain seq x y z
N MET A 1 24.16 -12.72 25.93
CA MET A 1 22.82 -12.25 25.51
C MET A 1 21.82 -12.59 26.60
N LYS A 2 21.51 -11.66 27.52
CA LYS A 2 20.52 -11.89 28.58
C LYS A 2 19.13 -11.82 27.96
N LYS A 3 18.35 -12.90 28.08
CA LYS A 3 16.92 -12.94 27.73
C LYS A 3 16.20 -11.86 28.51
N CYS A 4 15.69 -10.82 27.85
CA CYS A 4 14.66 -9.97 28.45
C CYS A 4 13.42 -10.86 28.67
N SER A 5 13.05 -11.07 29.94
CA SER A 5 11.86 -11.85 30.29
C SER A 5 10.60 -11.11 29.83
N GLY A 6 9.57 -11.83 29.40
CA GLY A 6 8.29 -11.23 28.98
C GLY A 6 7.63 -10.34 30.05
N SER A 7 8.01 -10.51 31.32
CA SER A 7 7.67 -9.63 32.44
C SER A 7 8.26 -8.22 32.34
N TYR A 8 9.44 -8.05 31.75
CA TYR A 8 10.07 -6.74 31.55
C TYR A 8 9.36 -5.95 30.44
N ILE A 9 8.99 -6.61 29.33
CA ILE A 9 8.23 -6.00 28.24
C ILE A 9 6.84 -5.58 28.73
N ARG A 10 6.16 -6.41 29.52
CA ARG A 10 4.89 -6.06 30.16
C ARG A 10 5.05 -4.86 31.11
N ALA A 11 6.12 -4.82 31.90
CA ALA A 11 6.40 -3.70 32.78
C ALA A 11 6.69 -2.41 31.99
N CYS A 12 7.39 -2.48 30.85
CA CYS A 12 7.62 -1.35 29.97
C CYS A 12 6.32 -0.88 29.30
N PHE A 13 5.48 -1.79 28.80
CA PHE A 13 4.17 -1.47 28.21
C PHE A 13 3.23 -0.80 29.22
N ILE A 14 3.12 -1.38 30.43
CA ILE A 14 2.34 -0.80 31.53
C ILE A 14 2.92 0.56 31.93
N LYS A 15 4.25 0.72 31.99
CA LYS A 15 4.90 1.99 32.31
C LYS A 15 4.73 3.05 31.23
N SER A 16 4.75 2.69 29.95
CA SER A 16 4.50 3.61 28.82
C SER A 16 3.05 4.10 28.86
N LEU A 17 2.08 3.21 29.05
CA LEU A 17 0.67 3.56 29.26
C LEU A 17 0.48 4.45 30.49
N TYR A 18 1.16 4.13 31.60
CA TYR A 18 1.11 4.91 32.83
C TYR A 18 1.73 6.31 32.68
N TRP A 19 2.82 6.44 31.91
CA TRP A 19 3.46 7.72 31.61
C TRP A 19 2.52 8.64 30.81
N ILE A 20 1.75 8.07 29.88
CA ILE A 20 0.76 8.83 29.11
C ILE A 20 -0.38 9.32 30.00
N CYS A 21 -0.94 8.47 30.87
CA CYS A 21 -1.98 8.85 31.83
C CYS A 21 -1.53 9.97 32.80
N LEU A 22 -0.24 10.05 33.13
CA LEU A 22 0.31 11.11 33.98
C LEU A 22 0.56 12.43 33.24
N SER A 23 0.87 12.36 31.94
CA SER A 23 1.11 13.55 31.11
C SER A 23 -0.15 14.40 30.88
N GLU A 24 -1.34 13.77 30.89
CA GLU A 24 -2.63 14.47 30.77
C GLU A 24 -3.05 15.23 32.05
N ASN A 25 -2.48 14.89 33.21
CA ASN A 25 -2.77 15.54 34.49
C ASN A 25 -1.81 16.69 34.83
N GLY A 26 -1.07 17.23 33.85
CA GLY A 26 -0.29 18.46 34.02
C GLY A 26 0.92 18.37 34.95
N ASN A 27 1.32 17.15 35.36
CA ASN A 27 2.45 16.95 36.26
C ASN A 27 3.65 16.38 35.47
N THR A 28 4.43 17.26 34.84
CA THR A 28 5.57 16.90 33.97
C THR A 28 6.84 16.49 34.73
N ASN A 29 6.79 16.35 36.06
CA ASN A 29 7.97 16.06 36.90
C ASN A 29 7.97 14.63 37.44
N TRP A 30 7.83 13.65 36.55
CA TRP A 30 8.22 12.26 36.83
C TRP A 30 9.49 11.92 36.08
N THR A 31 10.63 12.06 36.77
CA THR A 31 11.84 11.31 36.43
C THR A 31 11.59 9.85 36.73
N LEU A 32 11.88 8.96 35.78
CA LEU A 32 12.03 7.53 36.04
C LEU A 32 12.80 7.35 37.37
N PRO A 33 12.42 6.45 38.29
CA PRO A 33 13.30 6.04 39.36
C PRO A 33 14.43 5.24 38.71
N VAL A 34 15.43 5.98 38.22
CA VAL A 34 16.63 5.45 37.61
C VAL A 34 17.55 5.09 38.78
N GLN A 35 17.56 3.81 39.16
CA GLN A 35 18.86 3.23 39.51
C GLN A 35 19.67 3.27 38.22
N ASP A 36 20.68 4.15 38.21
CA ASP A 36 21.72 4.36 37.21
C ASP A 36 21.50 3.79 35.80
N GLY A 37 21.28 4.71 34.85
CA GLY A 37 21.65 4.53 33.45
C GLY A 37 20.95 3.42 32.66
N LEU A 38 19.73 3.69 32.20
CA LEU A 38 19.30 3.09 30.94
C LEU A 38 19.86 3.97 29.81
N SER A 39 20.64 3.41 28.90
CA SER A 39 21.11 4.14 27.72
C SER A 39 19.92 4.68 26.93
N GLY A 40 20.05 5.86 26.31
CA GLY A 40 18.96 6.47 25.52
C GLY A 40 18.36 5.54 24.45
N ASP A 41 19.14 4.55 24.00
CA ASP A 41 18.72 3.52 23.06
C ASP A 41 17.66 2.57 23.64
N LEU A 42 17.68 2.27 24.94
CA LEU A 42 16.71 1.35 25.55
C LEU A 42 15.33 1.99 25.69
N GLU A 43 15.26 3.26 26.06
CA GLU A 43 13.98 3.99 26.16
C GLU A 43 13.29 4.05 24.79
N LEU A 44 14.05 4.35 23.75
CA LEU A 44 13.59 4.37 22.37
C LEU A 44 13.07 3.00 21.90
N GLN A 45 13.77 1.91 22.26
CA GLN A 45 13.30 0.55 22.01
C GLN A 45 11.97 0.27 22.72
N CYS A 46 11.79 0.73 23.95
CA CYS A 46 10.54 0.56 24.69
C CYS A 46 9.37 1.31 24.00
N LEU A 47 9.59 2.54 23.52
CA LEU A 47 8.56 3.30 22.80
C LEU A 47 8.14 2.60 21.50
N ARG A 48 9.11 2.10 20.73
CA ARG A 48 8.86 1.32 19.50
C ARG A 48 8.09 0.03 19.78
N LEU A 49 8.45 -0.68 20.85
CA LEU A 49 7.72 -1.87 21.28
C LEU A 49 6.28 -1.51 21.67
N ALA A 50 6.05 -0.39 22.34
CA ALA A 50 4.70 0.06 22.68
C ALA A 50 3.84 0.30 21.43
N ILE A 51 4.36 1.02 20.42
CA ILE A 51 3.67 1.20 19.13
C ILE A 51 3.34 -0.14 18.49
N LYS A 52 4.32 -1.06 18.43
CA LYS A 52 4.13 -2.39 17.84
C LYS A 52 3.01 -3.17 18.53
N GLU A 53 2.98 -3.19 19.86
CA GLU A 53 1.91 -3.88 20.61
C GLU A 53 0.54 -3.24 20.38
N LEU A 54 0.47 -1.90 20.28
CA LEU A 54 -0.78 -1.19 19.97
C LEU A 54 -1.25 -1.50 18.54
N ASP A 55 -0.37 -1.47 17.54
CA ASP A 55 -0.73 -1.85 16.17
C ASP A 55 -1.16 -3.32 16.07
N LEU A 56 -0.46 -4.24 16.74
CA LEU A 56 -0.88 -5.65 16.79
C LEU A 56 -2.25 -5.80 17.43
N SER A 57 -2.57 -5.00 18.45
CA SER A 57 -3.91 -4.99 19.03
C SER A 57 -4.96 -4.55 18.00
N ILE A 58 -4.70 -3.49 17.22
CA ILE A 58 -5.60 -3.04 16.14
C ILE A 58 -5.78 -4.16 15.09
N LEU A 59 -4.69 -4.75 14.64
CA LEU A 59 -4.66 -5.79 13.60
C LEU A 59 -5.38 -7.09 14.01
N ILE A 60 -5.19 -7.55 15.26
CA ILE A 60 -5.65 -8.87 15.71
C ILE A 60 -7.07 -8.78 16.29
N SER A 61 -7.35 -7.75 17.09
CA SER A 61 -8.61 -7.68 17.83
C SER A 61 -9.72 -6.98 17.05
N GLY A 62 -9.37 -6.24 15.99
CA GLY A 62 -10.29 -5.33 15.30
C GLY A 62 -10.93 -4.28 16.22
N SER A 63 -10.44 -4.16 17.48
CA SER A 63 -11.20 -3.64 18.63
C SER A 63 -11.78 -2.26 18.35
N PRO A 64 -13.11 -2.15 18.15
CA PRO A 64 -13.79 -0.88 17.93
C PRO A 64 -13.82 0.00 19.19
N LEU A 65 -13.65 -0.60 20.37
CA LEU A 65 -14.04 -0.01 21.65
C LEU A 65 -13.20 1.20 22.07
N LEU A 66 -11.98 1.37 21.52
CA LEU A 66 -11.08 2.49 21.80
C LEU A 66 -10.22 2.88 20.57
N LYS A 67 -10.75 2.73 19.34
CA LYS A 67 -9.94 2.94 18.12
C LYS A 67 -9.33 4.35 18.12
N PHE A 68 -10.13 5.38 18.35
CA PHE A 68 -9.65 6.77 18.32
C PHE A 68 -8.55 7.02 19.37
N GLU A 69 -8.77 6.58 20.61
CA GLU A 69 -7.80 6.74 21.70
C GLU A 69 -6.49 5.99 21.41
N THR A 70 -6.57 4.82 20.79
CA THR A 70 -5.39 4.04 20.40
C THR A 70 -4.58 4.74 19.32
N HIS A 71 -5.23 5.35 18.33
CA HIS A 71 -4.54 6.11 17.28
C HIS A 71 -3.89 7.38 17.82
N ASP A 72 -4.58 8.12 18.68
CA ASP A 72 -4.03 9.31 19.36
C ASP A 72 -2.82 8.94 20.22
N LEU A 73 -2.89 7.80 20.91
CA LEU A 73 -1.78 7.27 21.72
C LEU A 73 -0.55 6.96 20.86
N ILE A 74 -0.74 6.23 19.76
CA ILE A 74 0.33 5.92 18.81
C ILE A 74 0.94 7.22 18.29
N HIS A 75 0.12 8.18 17.87
CA HIS A 75 0.60 9.46 17.35
C HIS A 75 1.45 10.23 18.38
N LYS A 76 1.01 10.29 19.66
CA LYS A 76 1.79 10.89 20.75
C LYS A 76 3.14 10.16 20.95
N LEU A 77 3.14 8.82 20.89
CA LEU A 77 4.36 8.02 21.00
C LEU A 77 5.33 8.28 19.84
N GLU A 78 4.84 8.40 18.61
CA GLU A 78 5.65 8.73 17.44
C GLU A 78 6.31 10.10 17.58
N GLN A 79 5.58 11.12 18.04
CA GLN A 79 6.15 12.45 18.30
C GLN A 79 7.25 12.41 19.38
N LEU A 80 7.13 11.54 20.39
CA LEU A 80 8.17 11.37 21.42
C LEU A 80 9.41 10.67 20.85
N ILE A 81 9.21 9.65 20.02
CA ILE A 81 10.29 8.96 19.30
C ILE A 81 11.05 9.96 18.43
N GLU A 82 10.36 10.76 17.61
CA GLU A 82 10.97 11.77 16.74
C GLU A 82 11.79 12.79 17.54
N LYS A 83 11.25 13.30 18.65
CA LYS A 83 11.96 14.25 19.54
C LYS A 83 13.23 13.64 20.14
N LYS A 84 13.22 12.35 20.47
CA LYS A 84 14.35 11.66 21.11
C LYS A 84 15.40 11.16 20.12
N GLU A 85 14.99 10.70 18.94
CA GLU A 85 15.94 10.25 17.91
C GLU A 85 16.67 11.40 17.22
N GLY A 86 16.06 12.59 17.17
CA GLY A 86 16.65 13.74 16.47
C GLY A 86 16.95 13.38 15.01
N LEU A 87 18.23 13.44 14.61
CA LEU A 87 18.71 13.10 13.25
C LEU A 87 19.18 11.64 13.08
N ARG A 88 19.03 10.77 14.10
CA ARG A 88 19.63 9.41 14.11
C ARG A 88 18.80 8.35 13.38
N SER A 89 17.52 8.59 13.11
CA SER A 89 16.67 7.68 12.35
C SER A 89 16.70 8.00 10.86
N LEU A 90 16.02 7.18 10.05
CA LEU A 90 15.83 7.49 8.63
C LEU A 90 15.30 8.90 8.47
N ASN A 91 16.19 9.78 8.01
CA ASN A 91 15.82 11.14 7.73
C ASN A 91 14.73 11.10 6.65
N LYS A 92 13.49 11.44 7.02
CA LYS A 92 12.34 11.45 6.11
C LYS A 92 12.66 12.27 4.84
N ASN A 93 13.52 13.29 4.95
CA ASN A 93 14.00 14.05 3.80
C ASN A 93 14.91 13.23 2.88
N SER A 94 15.78 12.37 3.42
CA SER A 94 16.59 11.44 2.63
C SER A 94 15.71 10.46 1.88
N VAL A 95 14.73 9.83 2.55
CA VAL A 95 13.75 8.93 1.90
C VAL A 95 13.00 9.66 0.80
N LYS A 96 12.46 10.85 1.10
CA LYS A 96 11.77 11.71 0.14
C LYS A 96 12.63 12.02 -1.08
N ASN A 97 13.89 12.40 -0.88
CA ASN A 97 14.81 12.76 -1.96
C ASN A 97 15.08 11.56 -2.87
N ILE A 98 15.34 10.38 -2.29
CA ILE A 98 15.57 9.15 -3.07
C ILE A 98 14.33 8.75 -3.85
N PHE A 99 13.16 8.75 -3.21
CA PHE A 99 11.90 8.45 -3.89
C PHE A 99 11.64 9.42 -5.05
N SER A 100 11.85 10.72 -4.80
CA SER A 100 11.70 11.75 -5.83
C SER A 100 12.69 11.55 -6.96
N GLU A 101 13.95 11.23 -6.66
CA GLU A 101 14.98 10.93 -7.67
C GLU A 101 14.60 9.71 -8.52
N LEU A 102 14.14 8.62 -7.90
CA LEU A 102 13.74 7.40 -8.61
C LEU A 102 12.57 7.64 -9.56
N ILE A 103 11.58 8.39 -9.09
CA ILE A 103 10.43 8.78 -9.90
C ILE A 103 10.90 9.72 -11.02
N ASN A 104 11.64 10.80 -10.71
CA ASN A 104 12.09 11.80 -11.68
C ASN A 104 13.03 11.26 -12.75
N LYS A 105 13.98 10.39 -12.38
CA LYS A 105 14.90 9.70 -13.31
C LYS A 105 14.14 8.92 -14.37
N LYS A 106 12.97 8.40 -14.01
CA LYS A 106 12.10 7.66 -14.93
C LYS A 106 11.08 8.58 -15.59
N ILE A 107 10.70 9.72 -15.02
CA ILE A 107 9.71 10.67 -15.60
C ILE A 107 10.11 11.13 -17.00
N GLY A 108 11.40 11.42 -17.24
CA GLY A 108 11.89 11.74 -18.59
C GLY A 108 11.63 10.64 -19.62
N ASN A 109 11.56 9.37 -19.18
CA ASN A 109 11.14 8.23 -20.00
C ASN A 109 9.61 7.98 -19.91
N PHE A 110 8.91 8.49 -18.89
CA PHE A 110 7.46 8.33 -18.76
C PHE A 110 6.67 9.20 -19.68
N ASP A 111 7.09 10.42 -20.01
CA ASP A 111 6.41 11.16 -21.07
C ASP A 111 6.43 10.37 -22.40
N ILE A 112 7.44 9.52 -22.59
CA ILE A 112 7.52 8.57 -23.72
C ILE A 112 6.60 7.34 -23.50
N LEU A 113 6.48 6.82 -22.27
CA LEU A 113 5.60 5.68 -21.93
C LEU A 113 4.10 6.03 -21.84
N LYS A 114 3.75 7.24 -21.37
CA LYS A 114 2.39 7.81 -21.32
C LYS A 114 1.91 8.15 -22.73
N ASN A 115 2.86 8.47 -23.62
CA ASN A 115 2.61 8.57 -25.05
C ASN A 115 2.31 7.19 -25.64
N LYS A 116 1.24 7.11 -26.44
CA LYS A 116 0.70 5.89 -27.06
C LYS A 116 1.71 5.06 -27.88
N LYS A 117 2.94 5.54 -28.10
CA LYS A 117 3.92 4.94 -29.02
C LYS A 117 4.40 3.54 -28.59
N ASN A 118 4.28 3.16 -27.32
CA ASN A 118 4.72 1.85 -26.82
C ASN A 118 3.58 0.91 -26.42
N LEU A 119 2.31 1.33 -26.51
CA LEU A 119 1.15 0.48 -26.22
C LEU A 119 0.61 -0.09 -27.54
N LYS A 120 0.39 -1.40 -27.59
CA LYS A 120 -0.14 -2.11 -28.76
C LYS A 120 -1.65 -1.90 -28.91
N PHE A 121 -2.39 -1.97 -27.81
CA PHE A 121 -3.86 -1.82 -27.81
C PHE A 121 -4.31 -0.82 -26.74
N PRO A 122 -4.01 0.48 -26.90
CA PRO A 122 -4.26 1.48 -25.86
C PRO A 122 -5.76 1.64 -25.58
N LEU A 123 -6.14 1.59 -24.30
CA LEU A 123 -7.48 2.00 -23.86
C LEU A 123 -7.68 3.49 -24.16
N GLN A 124 -8.85 3.83 -24.70
CA GLN A 124 -9.20 5.22 -24.98
C GLN A 124 -9.33 6.02 -23.68
N LYS A 125 -8.74 7.21 -23.66
CA LYS A 125 -8.75 8.10 -22.51
C LYS A 125 -9.92 9.06 -22.61
N GLU A 126 -10.67 9.20 -21.52
CA GLU A 126 -11.63 10.27 -21.33
C GLU A 126 -10.90 11.49 -20.78
N LYS A 127 -10.86 12.56 -21.59
CA LYS A 127 -10.19 13.83 -21.24
C LYS A 127 -10.99 14.69 -20.28
N ILE A 128 -12.29 14.46 -20.22
CA ILE A 128 -13.25 15.17 -19.38
C ILE A 128 -13.89 14.11 -18.50
N ALA A 129 -14.07 14.43 -17.22
CA ALA A 129 -14.81 13.59 -16.30
C ALA A 129 -16.23 13.33 -16.88
N LEU A 130 -16.65 12.07 -16.89
CA LEU A 130 -17.99 11.70 -17.31
C LEU A 130 -19.02 12.26 -16.32
N SER A 131 -20.23 12.58 -16.77
CA SER A 131 -21.33 12.74 -15.82
C SER A 131 -21.59 11.41 -15.11
N LEU A 132 -22.19 11.45 -13.91
CA LEU A 132 -22.54 10.23 -13.19
C LEU A 132 -23.46 9.32 -14.03
N GLU A 133 -24.41 9.90 -14.77
CA GLU A 133 -25.28 9.16 -15.69
C GLU A 133 -24.49 8.46 -16.82
N GLN A 134 -23.54 9.17 -17.45
CA GLN A 134 -22.68 8.60 -18.49
C GLN A 134 -21.81 7.48 -17.92
N PHE A 135 -21.24 7.68 -16.74
CA PHE A 135 -20.48 6.65 -16.05
C PHE A 135 -21.34 5.42 -15.76
N CYS A 136 -22.55 5.61 -15.24
CA CYS A 136 -23.47 4.51 -14.99
C CYS A 136 -23.90 3.75 -16.22
N PHE A 137 -24.00 4.43 -17.35
CA PHE A 137 -24.18 3.74 -18.62
C PHE A 137 -22.99 2.83 -18.95
N ARG A 138 -21.74 3.28 -18.73
CA ARG A 138 -20.53 2.45 -18.94
C ARG A 138 -20.46 1.27 -17.97
N VAL A 139 -20.92 1.44 -16.72
CA VAL A 139 -21.03 0.36 -15.74
C VAL A 139 -21.92 -0.77 -16.27
N LYS A 140 -23.13 -0.42 -16.75
CA LYS A 140 -24.09 -1.39 -17.33
C LYS A 140 -23.58 -2.07 -18.60
N MET A 141 -22.76 -1.37 -19.38
CA MET A 141 -22.14 -1.92 -20.59
C MET A 141 -20.89 -2.77 -20.29
N VAL A 142 -20.50 -2.89 -19.01
CA VAL A 142 -19.29 -3.59 -18.55
C VAL A 142 -18.05 -3.05 -19.29
N GLU A 143 -17.96 -1.72 -19.43
CA GLU A 143 -16.90 -1.06 -20.19
C GLU A 143 -15.89 -0.38 -19.25
N PRO A 144 -14.58 -0.68 -19.34
CA PRO A 144 -13.58 0.00 -18.54
C PRO A 144 -13.41 1.45 -19.01
N VAL A 145 -13.24 2.36 -18.05
CA VAL A 145 -13.13 3.79 -18.34
C VAL A 145 -11.82 4.32 -17.75
N PHE A 146 -10.97 4.89 -18.60
CA PHE A 146 -9.79 5.61 -18.15
C PHE A 146 -10.09 7.12 -18.09
N ILE A 147 -10.12 7.66 -16.89
CA ILE A 147 -10.34 9.09 -16.62
C ILE A 147 -9.00 9.74 -16.30
N GLU A 148 -8.51 10.56 -17.22
CA GLU A 148 -7.31 11.38 -16.99
C GLU A 148 -7.71 12.59 -16.16
N THR A 149 -7.37 12.56 -14.88
CA THR A 149 -7.96 13.44 -13.88
C THR A 149 -6.88 14.21 -13.12
N PHE A 150 -7.07 15.52 -12.99
CA PHE A 150 -6.43 16.36 -11.97
C PHE A 150 -7.54 17.05 -11.17
N LEU A 151 -8.44 16.25 -10.60
CA LEU A 151 -9.70 16.73 -10.01
C LEU A 151 -9.40 17.28 -8.62
N LYS A 152 -9.24 18.59 -8.54
CA LYS A 152 -9.72 19.32 -7.36
C LYS A 152 -11.26 19.33 -7.46
N PRO A 153 -12.01 18.97 -6.41
CA PRO A 153 -11.59 18.88 -5.00
C PRO A 153 -11.41 17.46 -4.44
N ILE A 154 -11.51 16.39 -5.25
CA ILE A 154 -11.46 14.99 -4.75
C ILE A 154 -10.18 14.75 -3.94
N TRP A 155 -9.07 15.35 -4.35
CA TRP A 155 -7.75 15.13 -3.75
C TRP A 155 -7.23 16.36 -3.03
N ASN A 156 -6.82 16.19 -1.77
CA ASN A 156 -5.90 17.11 -1.12
C ASN A 156 -4.54 17.00 -1.85
N PRO A 157 -3.97 18.11 -2.39
CA PRO A 157 -2.69 18.04 -3.11
C PRO A 157 -1.52 17.43 -2.32
N LYS A 158 -1.64 17.36 -0.99
CA LYS A 158 -0.66 16.70 -0.12
C LYS A 158 -0.60 15.19 -0.34
N ILE A 159 -1.67 14.53 -0.78
CA ILE A 159 -1.72 13.07 -0.98
C ILE A 159 -0.68 12.58 -1.99
N PHE A 160 -0.40 13.41 -3.00
CA PHE A 160 0.56 13.13 -4.05
C PHE A 160 2.03 13.30 -3.60
N LYS A 161 2.26 13.70 -2.35
CA LYS A 161 3.60 13.93 -1.81
C LYS A 161 4.00 12.79 -0.87
N ILE A 162 5.13 12.17 -1.17
CA ILE A 162 5.65 11.05 -0.39
C ILE A 162 5.93 11.42 1.08
N ASP A 163 6.36 12.65 1.37
CA ASP A 163 6.59 13.12 2.74
C ASP A 163 5.31 13.17 3.57
N ASN A 164 4.19 13.56 2.96
CA ASN A 164 2.89 13.50 3.62
C ASN A 164 2.51 12.04 3.96
N LEU A 165 2.70 11.11 3.03
CA LEU A 165 2.46 9.69 3.27
C LEU A 165 3.35 9.14 4.40
N LEU A 166 4.66 9.44 4.37
CA LEU A 166 5.62 9.05 5.41
C LEU A 166 5.23 9.59 6.78
N ASN A 167 4.72 10.81 6.85
CA ASN A 167 4.29 11.44 8.10
C ASN A 167 2.99 10.86 8.64
N LYS A 168 2.00 10.62 7.77
CA LYS A 168 0.69 10.10 8.19
C LYS A 168 0.70 8.62 8.51
N ILE A 169 1.46 7.82 7.76
CA ILE A 169 1.67 6.43 8.12
C ILE A 169 2.45 6.42 9.43
N GLY A 170 3.64 7.02 9.46
CA GLY A 170 4.54 6.91 10.60
C GLY A 170 5.50 5.73 10.43
N LEU A 171 6.78 5.94 10.72
CA LEU A 171 7.84 4.99 10.38
C LEU A 171 7.77 3.71 11.22
N ASP A 172 7.33 3.80 12.47
CA ASP A 172 7.30 2.67 13.38
C ASP A 172 6.01 1.84 13.31
N ARG A 173 5.04 2.23 12.46
CA ARG A 173 3.78 1.48 12.29
C ARG A 173 4.01 0.10 11.72
N THR A 174 3.33 -0.89 12.28
CA THR A 174 3.38 -2.27 11.82
C THR A 174 2.40 -2.50 10.68
N LEU A 175 2.88 -3.03 9.55
CA LEU A 175 2.11 -3.31 8.35
C LEU A 175 2.28 -4.77 7.91
N THR A 176 1.29 -5.30 7.21
CA THR A 176 1.35 -6.61 6.55
C THR A 176 1.90 -6.46 5.15
N ILE A 177 3.02 -7.13 4.88
CA ILE A 177 3.74 -7.04 3.60
C ILE A 177 3.83 -8.43 2.97
N GLU A 178 3.42 -8.54 1.71
CA GLU A 178 3.69 -9.70 0.87
C GLU A 178 5.15 -9.71 0.44
N ILE A 179 5.80 -10.86 0.50
CA ILE A 179 7.20 -11.05 0.09
C ILE A 179 7.26 -12.16 -0.94
N GLY A 180 7.69 -11.82 -2.16
CA GLY A 180 7.72 -12.72 -3.31
C GLY A 180 7.46 -11.96 -4.60
N LYS A 181 7.69 -12.60 -5.75
CA LYS A 181 7.41 -11.97 -7.06
C LYS A 181 5.90 -11.79 -7.30
N GLN A 182 5.12 -12.79 -6.91
CA GLN A 182 3.68 -12.85 -7.10
C GLN A 182 3.07 -13.90 -6.16
N TYR A 183 1.80 -13.73 -5.77
CA TYR A 183 1.10 -14.64 -4.84
C TYR A 183 0.81 -16.03 -5.42
N THR A 184 0.93 -16.20 -6.74
CA THR A 184 0.80 -17.53 -7.38
C THR A 184 2.06 -18.40 -7.26
N ASP A 185 3.18 -17.86 -6.75
CA ASP A 185 4.39 -18.64 -6.45
C ASP A 185 4.34 -19.16 -4.99
N GLU A 186 3.61 -20.25 -4.78
CA GLU A 186 3.41 -20.84 -3.44
C GLU A 186 4.70 -21.19 -2.69
N LYS A 187 5.82 -21.40 -3.40
CA LYS A 187 7.08 -21.79 -2.77
C LYS A 187 7.87 -20.59 -2.25
N ASN A 188 7.77 -19.44 -2.94
CA ASN A 188 8.61 -18.27 -2.63
C ASN A 188 7.81 -17.08 -2.10
N TRP A 189 6.47 -17.15 -2.12
CA TRP A 189 5.59 -16.12 -1.59
C TRP A 189 5.23 -16.36 -0.11
N THR A 190 5.18 -15.28 0.67
CA THR A 190 4.75 -15.31 2.08
C THR A 190 4.27 -13.92 2.51
N GLN A 191 3.63 -13.81 3.66
CA GLN A 191 3.28 -12.54 4.29
C GLN A 191 4.04 -12.37 5.60
N LYS A 192 4.50 -11.15 5.87
CA LYS A 192 5.17 -10.80 7.13
C LYS A 192 4.68 -9.47 7.67
N LEU A 193 4.58 -9.40 8.99
CA LEU A 193 4.44 -8.15 9.73
C LEU A 193 5.81 -7.51 9.91
N MET A 194 5.95 -6.25 9.53
CA MET A 194 7.16 -5.45 9.76
C MET A 194 6.80 -3.98 9.92
N SER A 195 7.71 -3.17 10.46
CA SER A 195 7.47 -1.73 10.51
C SER A 195 7.50 -1.13 9.10
N PHE A 196 6.81 -0.01 8.89
CA PHE A 196 6.86 0.71 7.62
C PHE A 196 8.29 1.15 7.29
N ASN A 197 9.07 1.52 8.29
CA ASN A 197 10.48 1.82 8.16
C ASN A 197 11.29 0.63 7.61
N GLU A 198 11.08 -0.56 8.18
CA GLU A 198 11.74 -1.79 7.71
C GLU A 198 11.35 -2.08 6.25
N PHE A 199 10.06 -1.95 5.92
CA PHE A 199 9.56 -2.12 4.56
C PHE A 199 10.23 -1.16 3.56
N LEU A 200 10.29 0.13 3.89
CA LEU A 200 10.92 1.15 3.06
C LEU A 200 12.39 0.82 2.80
N MET A 201 13.12 0.48 3.86
CA MET A 201 14.55 0.20 3.79
C MET A 201 14.90 -1.04 3.02
N LYS A 202 14.12 -2.10 3.23
CA LYS A 202 14.42 -3.41 2.70
C LYS A 202 14.01 -3.53 1.23
N TYR A 203 12.84 -2.98 0.88
CA TYR A 203 12.22 -3.26 -0.42
C TYR A 203 12.00 -2.02 -1.29
N MET A 204 11.76 -0.84 -0.71
CA MET A 204 11.44 0.35 -1.52
C MET A 204 12.68 1.13 -1.97
N LEU A 205 13.73 1.16 -1.15
CA LEU A 205 14.94 1.92 -1.43
C LEU A 205 16.01 1.06 -2.15
N PRO A 206 16.57 1.55 -3.28
CA PRO A 206 17.48 0.77 -4.13
C PRO A 206 18.94 0.76 -3.66
N ASN A 207 19.32 1.63 -2.73
CA ASN A 207 20.72 1.99 -2.53
C ASN A 207 21.41 1.06 -1.51
N GLU A 208 22.29 0.18 -1.99
CA GLU A 208 23.15 -0.69 -1.16
C GLU A 208 23.99 0.10 -0.15
N ASN A 209 24.43 1.32 -0.51
CA ASN A 209 25.23 2.19 0.38
C ASN A 209 24.42 2.73 1.57
N LEU A 210 23.15 3.08 1.35
CA LEU A 210 22.25 3.44 2.46
C LEU A 210 21.95 2.19 3.29
N LYS A 211 21.67 1.05 2.66
CA LYS A 211 21.51 -0.22 3.39
C LYS A 211 22.74 -0.54 4.26
N MET A 212 23.95 -0.16 3.84
CA MET A 212 25.18 -0.32 4.64
C MET A 212 25.28 0.65 5.83
N GLU A 213 25.01 1.94 5.63
CA GLU A 213 25.04 2.93 6.72
C GLU A 213 23.99 2.62 7.81
N PHE A 214 22.87 2.00 7.42
CA PHE A 214 21.84 1.53 8.35
C PHE A 214 22.07 0.11 8.88
N LYS A 215 22.86 -0.74 8.22
CA LYS A 215 23.29 -2.07 8.75
C LYS A 215 24.09 -1.94 10.03
N GLU A 216 24.89 -0.88 10.16
CA GLU A 216 25.69 -0.63 11.37
C GLU A 216 24.85 -0.15 12.56
N ASN A 217 23.64 0.37 12.31
CA ASN A 217 22.75 0.93 13.34
C ASN A 217 21.44 0.14 13.55
N SER A 218 21.18 -0.94 12.81
CA SER A 218 19.91 -1.66 12.89
C SER A 218 19.94 -2.84 13.86
N ILE A 219 19.02 -2.80 14.84
CA ILE A 219 18.57 -3.97 15.64
C ILE A 219 17.81 -4.98 14.76
N PHE A 220 17.43 -4.56 13.55
CA PHE A 220 16.66 -5.34 12.58
C PHE A 220 17.57 -6.36 11.89
N GLY A 221 17.12 -7.62 11.85
CA GLY A 221 17.89 -8.76 11.37
C GLY A 221 18.30 -8.70 9.90
N ASN A 222 18.87 -9.80 9.41
CA ASN A 222 19.52 -9.91 8.11
C ASN A 222 18.73 -9.24 6.95
N LEU A 223 19.28 -8.14 6.41
CA LEU A 223 18.66 -7.29 5.36
C LEU A 223 18.79 -7.89 3.93
N GLN A 224 19.27 -9.13 3.80
CA GLN A 224 19.52 -9.81 2.51
C GLN A 224 18.31 -10.63 2.03
N ASP A 225 17.14 -10.00 1.85
CA ASP A 225 16.06 -10.63 1.08
C ASP A 225 16.03 -9.97 -0.31
N SER A 226 16.38 -10.72 -1.35
CA SER A 226 16.37 -10.26 -2.74
C SER A 226 14.98 -10.30 -3.37
N ARG A 227 13.98 -10.83 -2.66
CA ARG A 227 12.59 -10.88 -3.12
C ARG A 227 11.94 -9.51 -3.04
N THR A 228 10.87 -9.34 -3.81
CA THR A 228 10.07 -8.13 -3.81
C THR A 228 9.16 -8.08 -2.58
N GLY A 229 9.09 -6.94 -1.92
CA GLY A 229 8.09 -6.66 -0.88
C GLY A 229 6.96 -5.80 -1.45
N TYR A 230 5.71 -6.14 -1.15
CA TYR A 230 4.53 -5.42 -1.63
C TYR A 230 3.46 -5.33 -0.54
N LEU A 231 3.06 -4.12 -0.15
CA LEU A 231 1.82 -3.91 0.58
C LEU A 231 0.69 -3.93 -0.45
N ALA A 232 -0.06 -5.02 -0.49
CA ALA A 232 -1.08 -5.28 -1.50
C ALA A 232 -2.42 -5.57 -0.82
N GLN A 233 -3.51 -5.07 -1.43
CA GLN A 233 -4.88 -5.34 -1.01
C GLN A 233 -5.10 -5.20 0.51
N TYR A 234 -4.61 -4.09 1.07
CA TYR A 234 -4.62 -3.87 2.51
C TYR A 234 -5.45 -2.64 2.84
N ASP A 235 -6.40 -2.77 3.79
CA ASP A 235 -7.17 -1.64 4.30
C ASP A 235 -6.32 -0.79 5.26
N LEU A 236 -5.36 -0.08 4.66
CA LEU A 236 -4.48 0.85 5.36
C LEU A 236 -5.26 2.01 5.97
N PHE A 237 -6.42 2.34 5.42
CA PHE A 237 -7.20 3.50 5.81
C PHE A 237 -8.00 3.25 7.08
N GLU A 238 -8.38 2.00 7.34
CA GLU A 238 -8.97 1.60 8.60
C GLU A 238 -7.92 1.54 9.72
N GLN A 239 -6.70 1.08 9.43
CA GLN A 239 -5.59 1.09 10.39
C GLN A 239 -5.00 2.49 10.62
N ILE A 240 -5.13 3.40 9.65
CA ILE A 240 -4.56 4.75 9.71
C ILE A 240 -5.58 5.78 9.17
N PRO A 241 -6.62 6.12 9.97
CA PRO A 241 -7.71 7.00 9.54
C PRO A 241 -7.27 8.39 9.09
N ALA A 242 -6.15 8.91 9.60
CA ALA A 242 -5.58 10.19 9.18
C ALA A 242 -5.31 10.24 7.65
N LEU A 243 -5.09 9.10 6.99
CA LEU A 243 -4.94 9.05 5.52
C LEU A 243 -6.24 9.39 4.77
N LYS A 244 -7.42 9.12 5.36
CA LYS A 244 -8.73 9.41 4.76
C LYS A 244 -8.98 10.92 4.63
N GLU A 245 -8.31 11.77 5.41
CA GLU A 245 -8.46 13.24 5.32
C GLU A 245 -7.95 13.84 3.99
N ASP A 246 -7.18 13.07 3.21
CA ASP A 246 -6.51 13.57 2.01
C ASP A 246 -7.28 13.26 0.71
N PHE A 247 -8.40 12.55 0.79
CA PHE A 247 -9.25 12.26 -0.36
C PHE A 247 -10.72 12.03 0.01
N ASN A 248 -11.59 12.14 -0.98
CA ASN A 248 -12.99 11.71 -0.89
C ASN A 248 -13.21 10.46 -1.73
N ILE A 249 -14.24 9.69 -1.40
CA ILE A 249 -14.74 8.60 -2.24
C ILE A 249 -15.26 9.22 -3.56
N PRO A 250 -14.84 8.72 -4.74
CA PRO A 250 -15.36 9.21 -6.00
C PRO A 250 -16.87 9.02 -6.12
N ASP A 251 -17.61 10.03 -6.60
CA ASP A 251 -19.07 9.96 -6.78
C ASP A 251 -19.50 8.76 -7.67
N TYR A 252 -18.62 8.32 -8.57
CA TYR A 252 -18.81 7.16 -9.42
C TYR A 252 -19.02 5.84 -8.66
N CYS A 253 -18.54 5.73 -7.43
CA CYS A 253 -18.78 4.56 -6.58
C CYS A 253 -20.25 4.43 -6.15
N TYR A 254 -21.05 5.50 -6.24
CA TYR A 254 -22.48 5.48 -5.96
C TYR A 254 -23.32 5.24 -7.21
N CYS A 255 -22.70 4.69 -8.24
CA CYS A 255 -23.41 4.25 -9.41
C CYS A 255 -24.14 2.93 -9.13
N ASN A 256 -25.40 3.02 -8.71
CA ASN A 256 -26.20 1.85 -8.35
C ASN A 256 -26.55 0.99 -9.58
N ASP A 257 -26.10 -0.28 -9.58
CA ASP A 257 -26.86 -1.34 -10.23
C ASP A 257 -27.87 -1.87 -9.20
N VAL A 258 -29.15 -1.83 -9.53
CA VAL A 258 -30.26 -1.99 -8.57
C VAL A 258 -30.35 -3.42 -7.98
N SER A 259 -29.45 -4.34 -8.40
CA SER A 259 -29.50 -5.77 -8.06
C SER A 259 -28.61 -6.21 -6.90
N ASP A 260 -27.60 -5.43 -6.50
CA ASP A 260 -26.55 -5.89 -5.57
C ASP A 260 -26.49 -5.05 -4.26
N GLN A 261 -27.66 -4.66 -3.72
CA GLN A 261 -27.80 -3.88 -2.47
C GLN A 261 -27.54 -4.71 -1.20
N GLU A 262 -26.33 -5.26 -1.02
CA GLU A 262 -26.00 -5.94 0.25
C GLU A 262 -24.95 -5.22 1.11
N GLU A 263 -24.16 -4.28 0.60
CA GLU A 263 -23.22 -3.49 1.43
C GLU A 263 -23.17 -2.02 0.97
N ASP A 264 -23.61 -1.09 1.83
CA ASP A 264 -23.63 0.36 1.57
C ASP A 264 -22.23 1.02 1.60
N ASP A 265 -21.16 0.27 1.92
CA ASP A 265 -19.83 0.83 2.19
C ASP A 265 -18.79 0.46 1.12
N VAL A 266 -18.16 1.47 0.54
CA VAL A 266 -17.04 1.33 -0.40
C VAL A 266 -15.81 0.78 0.33
N LEU A 267 -15.33 -0.39 -0.09
CA LEU A 267 -14.13 -1.00 0.50
C LEU A 267 -12.87 -0.35 -0.08
N LEU A 268 -12.00 0.11 0.81
CA LEU A 268 -10.77 0.81 0.44
C LEU A 268 -9.56 -0.12 0.57
N ASN A 269 -8.75 -0.18 -0.47
CA ASN A 269 -7.50 -0.94 -0.45
C ASN A 269 -6.31 -0.08 -0.89
N ALA A 270 -5.24 -0.11 -0.11
CA ALA A 270 -3.97 0.52 -0.44
C ALA A 270 -3.01 -0.46 -1.12
N TRP A 271 -2.21 0.07 -2.04
CA TRP A 271 -1.18 -0.67 -2.76
C TRP A 271 0.12 0.12 -2.74
N ILE A 272 1.13 -0.32 -1.98
CA ILE A 272 2.43 0.36 -1.86
C ILE A 272 3.55 -0.63 -2.18
N GLY A 273 4.36 -0.33 -3.19
CA GLY A 273 5.44 -1.22 -3.60
C GLY A 273 6.51 -0.57 -4.47
N PRO A 274 7.69 -1.20 -4.59
CA PRO A 274 8.77 -0.72 -5.44
C PRO A 274 8.43 -0.85 -6.94
N GLU A 275 9.33 -0.34 -7.78
CA GLU A 275 9.31 -0.66 -9.20
C GLU A 275 9.35 -2.18 -9.40
N GLY A 276 8.54 -2.68 -10.32
CA GLY A 276 8.51 -4.09 -10.70
C GLY A 276 7.54 -4.97 -9.91
N THR A 277 6.83 -4.45 -8.90
CA THR A 277 5.75 -5.24 -8.27
C THR A 277 4.69 -5.62 -9.30
N VAL A 278 4.17 -6.84 -9.18
CA VAL A 278 3.20 -7.41 -10.10
C VAL A 278 2.01 -7.93 -9.31
N SER A 279 0.81 -7.55 -9.74
CA SER A 279 -0.41 -8.29 -9.46
C SER A 279 -0.70 -9.14 -10.71
N PRO A 280 -0.60 -10.48 -10.62
CA PRO A 280 -0.96 -11.41 -11.70
C PRO A 280 -2.32 -11.13 -12.32
N LEU A 281 -2.57 -11.69 -13.50
CA LEU A 281 -3.85 -11.52 -14.18
C LEU A 281 -4.97 -12.20 -13.39
N HIS A 282 -5.92 -11.43 -12.87
CA HIS A 282 -7.02 -11.94 -12.04
C HIS A 282 -8.31 -11.12 -12.23
N THR A 283 -9.40 -11.57 -11.60
CA THR A 283 -10.70 -10.89 -11.55
C THR A 283 -11.11 -10.63 -10.10
N ASP A 284 -11.80 -9.52 -9.89
CA ASP A 284 -12.38 -9.17 -8.58
C ASP A 284 -13.92 -9.30 -8.62
N PRO A 285 -14.56 -9.58 -7.48
CA PRO A 285 -16.01 -9.66 -7.38
C PRO A 285 -16.70 -8.29 -7.22
N TYR A 286 -15.94 -7.19 -7.29
CA TYR A 286 -16.43 -5.82 -7.11
C TYR A 286 -16.20 -4.97 -8.37
N HIS A 287 -16.98 -3.90 -8.51
CA HIS A 287 -16.56 -2.78 -9.36
C HIS A 287 -15.41 -2.05 -8.68
N ASN A 288 -14.47 -1.50 -9.45
CA ASN A 288 -13.29 -0.86 -8.86
C ASN A 288 -12.97 0.46 -9.56
N ILE A 289 -12.87 1.55 -8.79
CA ILE A 289 -12.14 2.74 -9.23
C ILE A 289 -10.69 2.60 -8.74
N PHE A 290 -9.79 2.20 -9.63
CA PHE A 290 -8.37 2.11 -9.32
C PHE A 290 -7.68 3.45 -9.57
N THR A 291 -7.19 4.09 -8.52
CA THR A 291 -6.58 5.42 -8.59
C THR A 291 -5.09 5.38 -8.30
N GLN A 292 -4.30 6.05 -9.14
CA GLN A 292 -2.87 6.18 -8.94
C GLN A 292 -2.53 7.46 -8.17
N VAL A 293 -1.82 7.32 -7.05
CA VAL A 293 -1.44 8.45 -6.19
C VAL A 293 0.02 8.83 -6.38
N ILE A 294 0.94 7.89 -6.21
CA ILE A 294 2.38 8.12 -6.39
C ILE A 294 2.90 7.16 -7.45
N GLY A 295 3.76 7.64 -8.34
CA GLY A 295 4.41 6.79 -9.33
C GLY A 295 3.47 6.32 -10.45
N PHE A 296 3.90 5.31 -11.20
CA PHE A 296 3.25 4.88 -12.43
C PHE A 296 3.06 3.37 -12.46
N LYS A 297 1.93 2.94 -13.03
CA LYS A 297 1.58 1.52 -13.23
C LYS A 297 1.16 1.26 -14.66
N TYR A 298 1.61 0.13 -15.21
CA TYR A 298 1.08 -0.47 -16.42
C TYR A 298 -0.07 -1.40 -16.06
N ILE A 299 -1.16 -1.33 -16.81
CA ILE A 299 -2.34 -2.16 -16.61
C ILE A 299 -2.75 -2.78 -17.95
N ARG A 300 -3.07 -4.08 -17.94
CA ARG A 300 -3.67 -4.79 -19.07
C ARG A 300 -5.02 -5.36 -18.64
N LEU A 301 -6.05 -5.14 -19.45
CA LEU A 301 -7.43 -5.54 -19.18
C LEU A 301 -7.95 -6.49 -20.26
N TYR A 302 -8.65 -7.54 -19.85
CA TYR A 302 -9.38 -8.45 -20.74
C TYR A 302 -10.84 -8.53 -20.30
N HIS A 303 -11.74 -8.45 -21.28
CA HIS A 303 -13.18 -8.55 -21.02
C HIS A 303 -13.53 -9.96 -20.48
N PRO A 304 -14.52 -10.12 -19.58
CA PRO A 304 -14.92 -11.41 -18.99
C PRO A 304 -15.19 -12.52 -20.03
N ASN A 305 -15.72 -12.18 -21.20
CA ASN A 305 -15.91 -13.13 -22.31
C ASN A 305 -14.60 -13.78 -22.82
N GLN A 306 -13.43 -13.23 -22.50
CA GLN A 306 -12.12 -13.80 -22.83
C GLN A 306 -11.68 -14.90 -21.85
N SER A 307 -12.39 -15.12 -20.72
CA SER A 307 -11.96 -16.04 -19.63
C SER A 307 -11.51 -17.41 -20.11
N HIS A 308 -12.19 -17.99 -21.10
CA HIS A 308 -11.86 -19.30 -21.69
C HIS A 308 -10.50 -19.35 -22.39
N LEU A 309 -9.89 -18.20 -22.71
CA LEU A 309 -8.56 -18.07 -23.30
C LEU A 309 -7.47 -17.74 -22.26
N LEU A 310 -7.86 -17.46 -21.01
CA LEU A 310 -6.97 -16.96 -19.97
C LEU A 310 -6.57 -18.03 -18.95
N TYR A 311 -7.04 -19.27 -19.11
CA TYR A 311 -6.63 -20.41 -18.28
C TYR A 311 -6.69 -20.09 -16.77
N PRO A 312 -7.89 -19.79 -16.21
CA PRO A 312 -8.05 -19.70 -14.77
C PRO A 312 -7.55 -20.97 -14.07
N PHE A 313 -7.12 -20.87 -12.82
CA PHE A 313 -6.95 -22.07 -11.98
C PHE A 313 -8.29 -22.78 -11.80
N ASP A 314 -8.24 -24.08 -11.45
CA ASP A 314 -9.43 -24.92 -11.29
C ASP A 314 -10.45 -24.29 -10.33
N SER A 315 -11.75 -24.56 -10.58
CA SER A 315 -12.86 -23.99 -9.80
C SER A 315 -12.81 -24.32 -8.31
N ASN A 316 -12.13 -25.41 -7.94
CA ASN A 316 -11.95 -25.86 -6.56
C ASN A 316 -10.71 -25.22 -5.88
N SER A 317 -9.91 -24.45 -6.63
CA SER A 317 -8.76 -23.72 -6.10
C SER A 317 -9.20 -22.41 -5.46
N MET A 318 -8.49 -21.99 -4.40
CA MET A 318 -8.60 -20.64 -3.84
C MET A 318 -8.20 -19.56 -4.86
N LEU A 319 -7.48 -19.93 -5.93
CA LEU A 319 -7.01 -19.04 -7.00
C LEU A 319 -7.87 -19.10 -8.26
N LYS A 320 -9.10 -19.62 -8.20
CA LYS A 320 -9.99 -19.78 -9.38
C LYS A 320 -10.24 -18.48 -10.18
N ASN A 321 -10.10 -17.33 -9.54
CA ASN A 321 -10.25 -16.01 -10.15
C ASN A 321 -8.94 -15.48 -10.76
N THR A 322 -7.84 -16.24 -10.70
CA THR A 322 -6.50 -15.90 -11.19
C THR A 322 -6.12 -16.78 -12.38
N SER A 323 -5.41 -16.19 -13.34
CA SER A 323 -4.89 -16.87 -14.53
C SER A 323 -3.61 -17.63 -14.21
N GLN A 324 -3.44 -18.79 -14.82
CA GLN A 324 -2.19 -19.56 -14.78
C GLN A 324 -1.09 -18.93 -15.66
N VAL A 325 -1.44 -18.00 -16.56
CA VAL A 325 -0.52 -17.43 -17.55
C VAL A 325 0.29 -16.28 -16.94
N ASP A 326 1.63 -16.40 -16.95
CA ASP A 326 2.51 -15.23 -16.77
C ASP A 326 2.47 -14.38 -18.05
N ILE A 327 1.72 -13.28 -18.00
CA ILE A 327 1.50 -12.46 -19.21
C ILE A 327 2.76 -11.71 -19.69
N LEU A 328 3.80 -11.60 -18.85
CA LEU A 328 5.07 -11.01 -19.23
C LEU A 328 5.92 -12.00 -20.04
N HIS A 329 5.75 -13.30 -19.78
CA HIS A 329 6.46 -14.40 -20.42
C HIS A 329 5.52 -15.58 -20.67
N PRO A 330 4.52 -15.45 -21.57
CA PRO A 330 3.49 -16.47 -21.73
C PRO A 330 4.07 -17.76 -22.34
N ASP A 331 3.86 -18.88 -21.65
CA ASP A 331 4.15 -20.21 -22.18
C ASP A 331 3.04 -20.65 -23.14
N LEU A 332 3.22 -20.35 -24.43
CA LEU A 332 2.24 -20.68 -25.47
C LEU A 332 2.21 -22.18 -25.83
N LEU A 333 3.15 -22.99 -25.33
CA LEU A 333 3.07 -24.45 -25.48
C LEU A 333 2.02 -25.01 -24.51
N SER A 334 2.05 -24.56 -23.26
CA SER A 334 1.08 -24.96 -22.23
C SER A 334 -0.26 -24.22 -22.38
N PHE A 335 -0.24 -22.96 -22.83
CA PHE A 335 -1.42 -22.08 -22.90
C PHE A 335 -1.66 -21.50 -24.31
N PRO A 336 -1.81 -22.34 -25.35
CA PRO A 336 -1.83 -21.90 -26.75
C PRO A 336 -2.99 -20.94 -27.10
N LEU A 337 -4.13 -21.01 -26.41
CA LEU A 337 -5.29 -20.16 -26.67
C LEU A 337 -5.07 -18.71 -26.24
N PHE A 338 -4.13 -18.45 -25.31
CA PHE A 338 -3.88 -17.12 -24.77
C PHE A 338 -3.47 -16.13 -25.85
N ASN A 339 -2.76 -16.58 -26.90
CA ASN A 339 -2.36 -15.72 -28.02
C ASN A 339 -3.55 -15.15 -28.82
N LYS A 340 -4.75 -15.72 -28.66
CA LYS A 340 -6.00 -15.23 -29.30
C LYS A 340 -6.77 -14.24 -28.42
N ALA A 341 -6.39 -14.09 -27.14
CA ALA A 341 -7.11 -13.25 -26.20
C ALA A 341 -6.93 -11.77 -26.54
N LYS A 342 -8.06 -11.07 -26.67
CA LYS A 342 -8.08 -9.63 -26.96
C LYS A 342 -8.00 -8.83 -25.66
N TYR A 343 -7.17 -7.80 -25.65
CA TYR A 343 -7.00 -6.92 -24.50
C TYR A 343 -6.94 -5.46 -24.89
N VAL A 344 -7.11 -4.62 -23.88
CA VAL A 344 -6.74 -3.20 -23.89
C VAL A 344 -5.71 -2.96 -22.80
N GLU A 345 -4.91 -1.92 -22.95
CA GLU A 345 -3.83 -1.60 -22.01
C GLU A 345 -3.65 -0.10 -21.82
N LEU A 346 -3.07 0.27 -20.69
CA LEU A 346 -2.82 1.65 -20.35
C LEU A 346 -1.67 1.78 -19.37
N THR A 347 -1.16 2.99 -19.25
CA THR A 347 -0.28 3.40 -18.16
C THR A 347 -0.96 4.55 -17.43
N ILE A 348 -1.08 4.41 -16.11
CA ILE A 348 -1.67 5.43 -15.24
C ILE A 348 -0.56 6.08 -14.40
N GLY A 349 -0.67 7.38 -14.17
CA GLY A 349 0.20 8.17 -13.31
C GLY A 349 -0.57 8.95 -12.24
N PRO A 350 0.11 9.74 -11.40
CA PRO A 350 -0.54 10.46 -10.30
C PRO A 350 -1.78 11.25 -10.73
N GLY A 351 -2.92 10.97 -10.09
CA GLY A 351 -4.23 11.60 -10.35
C GLY A 351 -5.12 10.84 -11.33
N ASP A 352 -4.55 9.94 -12.14
CA ASP A 352 -5.32 9.13 -13.10
C ASP A 352 -6.20 8.11 -12.35
N MET A 353 -7.44 7.93 -12.82
CA MET A 353 -8.40 6.94 -12.32
C MET A 353 -8.78 5.97 -13.43
N LEU A 354 -8.84 4.69 -13.10
CA LEU A 354 -9.30 3.63 -14.00
C LEU A 354 -10.49 2.91 -13.37
N TYR A 355 -11.64 2.99 -14.02
CA TYR A 355 -12.75 2.10 -13.71
C TYR A 355 -12.50 0.71 -14.31
N ILE A 356 -12.47 -0.30 -13.46
CA ILE A 356 -12.39 -1.72 -13.80
C ILE A 356 -13.76 -2.34 -13.44
N PRO A 357 -14.54 -2.81 -14.43
CA PRO A 357 -15.83 -3.44 -14.15
C PRO A 357 -15.68 -4.73 -13.33
N LYS A 358 -16.72 -5.08 -12.58
CA LYS A 358 -16.83 -6.38 -11.90
C LYS A 358 -16.55 -7.54 -12.87
N GLY A 359 -15.69 -8.48 -12.45
CA GLY A 359 -15.30 -9.63 -13.26
C GLY A 359 -14.33 -9.35 -14.41
N TYR A 360 -13.90 -8.11 -14.65
CA TYR A 360 -12.87 -7.83 -15.65
C TYR A 360 -11.52 -8.40 -15.21
N TRP A 361 -10.87 -9.08 -16.15
CA TRP A 361 -9.54 -9.60 -15.93
C TRP A 361 -8.54 -8.46 -16.03
N HIS A 362 -7.70 -8.29 -15.02
CA HIS A 362 -6.73 -7.22 -14.97
C HIS A 362 -5.38 -7.70 -14.43
N PHE A 363 -4.32 -7.23 -15.09
CA PHE A 363 -2.93 -7.39 -14.67
C PHE A 363 -2.35 -6.02 -14.40
N VAL A 364 -1.55 -5.91 -13.34
CA VAL A 364 -0.95 -4.64 -12.93
C VAL A 364 0.54 -4.82 -12.68
N LYS A 365 1.36 -3.92 -13.23
CA LYS A 365 2.81 -3.86 -12.98
C LYS A 365 3.24 -2.45 -12.63
N SER A 366 3.95 -2.30 -11.52
CA SER A 366 4.56 -1.02 -11.13
C SER A 366 5.77 -0.70 -12.00
N LEU A 367 5.76 0.50 -12.58
CA LEU A 367 6.85 1.01 -13.44
C LEU A 367 7.81 1.91 -12.66
N THR A 368 7.41 2.36 -11.47
CA THR A 368 8.22 3.06 -10.46
C THR A 368 7.83 2.55 -9.07
N PRO A 369 8.54 2.95 -7.99
CA PRO A 369 7.93 2.97 -6.68
C PRO A 369 6.56 3.66 -6.73
N SER A 370 5.55 3.05 -6.14
CA SER A 370 4.17 3.46 -6.36
C SER A 370 3.30 3.36 -5.11
N PHE A 371 2.25 4.20 -5.09
CA PHE A 371 1.13 4.16 -4.17
C PHE A 371 -0.17 4.30 -4.97
N SER A 372 -1.11 3.38 -4.79
CA SER A 372 -2.43 3.39 -5.43
C SER A 372 -3.52 3.12 -4.40
N ILE A 373 -4.76 3.52 -4.72
CA ILE A 373 -5.96 3.28 -3.92
C ILE A 373 -6.99 2.59 -4.82
N SER A 374 -7.53 1.46 -4.38
CA SER A 374 -8.75 0.88 -4.96
C SER A 374 -9.95 1.30 -4.15
N PHE A 375 -11.02 1.68 -4.84
CA PHE A 375 -12.35 1.87 -4.28
C PHE A 375 -13.26 0.79 -4.83
N TRP A 376 -13.51 -0.25 -4.04
CA TRP A 376 -14.36 -1.38 -4.41
C TRP A 376 -15.81 -1.10 -3.99
N PHE A 377 -16.73 -1.19 -4.95
CA PHE A 377 -18.15 -0.86 -4.78
C PHE A 377 -19.05 -1.79 -5.60
#